data_AF-A0A5S4GKP8-F1
#
_entry.id   AF-A0A5S4GKP8-F1
#
_cell.length_a   1.000
_cell.length_b   1.000
_cell.length_c   1.000
_cell.angle_alpha   90.00
_cell.angle_beta   90.00
_cell.angle_gamma   90.00
#
_symmetry.space_group_name_H-M   'P 1'
#
loop_
_entity.id
_entity.type
_entity.pdbx_description
1 polymer ?
#
loop_
_entity_poly.entity_id
_entity_poly.type
_entity_poly.pdbx_seq_one_letter_code
_entity_poly.pdbx_strand_id
1 'polypeptide(L)'
;MTPIQRYLAEEVAHDHVDGLIPRREALRRLALLGLGLPAASALLAACGAPPETTPAPSSTAPAPSATASPAGPAPLPTEAITFPGPEGTTLRAAWAAAADPKGAVLVIHENRGLTDHIRSVAGRLAASGYSALALDLLSREGGTASFTDTAQATAKLGEITPERFVADMKAAVGELVNRAEGAKLGMMGFCFGGGMTRLLLSSSEPRLAAAVPFYGPLPDNADMAGTKAAVLGVYAEQDDRVNASRDAAKAALEKAGLTHELVTFPGVGHAFFNDTGQRYNAPAAAQAYERVLSWFGRHLA
;
A
#
# COMPACT_ATOMS: atom_id res chain seq x y z
N MET A 1 -8.14 20.62 2.41
CA MET A 1 -7.28 19.45 2.16
C MET A 1 -7.93 18.24 2.80
N THR A 2 -8.18 17.19 2.01
CA THR A 2 -8.73 15.92 2.53
C THR A 2 -7.68 15.16 3.35
N PRO A 3 -8.06 14.16 4.17
CA PRO A 3 -7.09 13.32 4.88
C PRO A 3 -6.08 12.64 3.94
N ILE A 4 -6.50 12.18 2.76
CA ILE A 4 -5.61 11.57 1.76
C ILE A 4 -4.63 12.62 1.22
N GLN A 5 -5.08 13.82 0.87
CA GLN A 5 -4.18 14.88 0.41
C GLN A 5 -3.15 15.26 1.48
N ARG A 6 -3.56 15.30 2.76
CA ARG A 6 -2.65 15.55 3.89
C ARG A 6 -1.59 14.45 4.00
N TYR A 7 -2.01 13.18 3.99
CA TYR A 7 -1.12 12.03 3.97
C TYR A 7 -0.09 12.11 2.84
N LEU A 8 -0.54 12.40 1.61
CA LEU A 8 0.34 12.50 0.45
C LEU A 8 1.29 13.70 0.52
N ALA A 9 0.85 14.81 1.10
CA ALA A 9 1.70 15.99 1.30
C ALA A 9 2.81 15.72 2.34
N GLU A 10 2.47 15.04 3.44
CA GLU A 10 3.45 14.62 4.45
C GLU A 10 4.48 13.64 3.84
N GLU A 11 4.04 12.69 3.01
CA GLU A 11 4.96 11.79 2.27
C GLU A 11 5.97 12.55 1.42
N VAL A 12 5.53 13.57 0.68
CA VAL A 12 6.44 14.41 -0.11
C VAL A 12 7.43 15.17 0.78
N ALA A 13 6.98 15.63 1.95
CA ALA A 13 7.85 16.33 2.89
C ALA A 13 8.91 15.40 3.50
N HIS A 14 8.53 14.17 3.85
CA HIS A 14 9.48 13.17 4.36
C HIS A 14 10.46 12.69 3.29
N ASP A 15 10.01 12.47 2.05
CA ASP A 15 10.92 12.18 0.93
C ASP A 15 11.99 13.28 0.76
N HIS A 16 11.67 14.53 1.08
CA HIS A 16 12.64 15.62 1.08
C HIS A 16 13.61 15.53 2.26
N VAL A 17 13.09 15.32 3.48
CA VAL A 17 13.88 15.24 4.71
C VAL A 17 14.86 14.06 4.66
N ASP A 18 14.43 12.94 4.10
CA ASP A 18 15.25 11.74 3.89
C ASP A 18 16.27 11.89 2.75
N GLY A 19 16.28 13.04 2.06
CA GLY A 19 17.21 13.32 0.96
C GLY A 19 16.87 12.61 -0.35
N LEU A 20 15.70 11.97 -0.47
CA LEU A 20 15.27 11.26 -1.68
C LEU A 20 14.89 12.21 -2.82
N ILE A 21 14.36 13.39 -2.47
CA ILE A 21 14.04 14.43 -3.45
C ILE A 21 14.60 15.80 -3.02
N PRO A 22 15.08 16.62 -3.97
CA PRO A 22 15.53 17.97 -3.67
C PRO A 22 14.35 18.88 -3.29
N ARG A 23 14.61 19.94 -2.51
CA ARG A 23 13.59 20.91 -2.05
C ARG A 23 12.71 21.44 -3.18
N ARG A 24 13.31 21.74 -4.35
CA ARG A 24 12.60 22.23 -5.53
C ARG A 24 11.55 21.24 -6.02
N GLU A 25 11.90 19.95 -6.05
CA GLU A 25 10.98 18.90 -6.45
C GLU A 25 9.88 18.69 -5.40
N ALA A 26 10.22 18.74 -4.11
CA ALA A 26 9.25 18.68 -3.04
C ALA A 26 8.20 19.80 -3.15
N LEU A 27 8.64 21.05 -3.34
CA LEU A 27 7.73 22.18 -3.55
C LEU A 27 6.84 22.01 -4.78
N ARG A 28 7.38 21.47 -5.89
CA ARG A 28 6.60 21.18 -7.11
C ARG A 28 5.49 20.17 -6.83
N ARG A 29 5.81 19.06 -6.16
CA ARG A 29 4.84 18.01 -5.82
C ARG A 29 3.78 18.50 -4.83
N LEU A 30 4.17 19.27 -3.82
CA LEU A 30 3.23 19.90 -2.88
C LEU A 30 2.29 20.88 -3.59
N ALA A 31 2.79 21.64 -4.57
CA ALA A 31 1.96 22.51 -5.39
C ALA A 31 0.93 21.72 -6.23
N LEU A 32 1.32 20.57 -6.80
CA LEU A 32 0.37 19.67 -7.49
C LEU A 32 -0.70 19.11 -6.55
N LEU A 33 -0.38 18.92 -5.26
CA LEU A 33 -1.35 18.55 -4.21
C LEU A 33 -2.19 19.74 -3.71
N GLY A 34 -2.06 20.92 -4.32
CA GLY A 34 -2.85 22.10 -4.00
C GLY A 34 -2.32 22.94 -2.83
N LEU A 35 -1.09 22.71 -2.35
CA LEU A 35 -0.49 23.55 -1.32
C LEU A 35 0.13 24.82 -1.94
N GLY A 36 -0.25 25.98 -1.40
CA GLY A 36 0.46 27.24 -1.68
C GLY A 36 1.88 27.23 -1.09
N LEU A 37 2.79 28.02 -1.70
CA LEU A 37 4.20 28.09 -1.30
C LEU A 37 4.46 28.33 0.21
N PRO A 38 3.71 29.21 0.92
CA PRO A 38 3.91 29.40 2.36
C PRO A 38 3.60 28.13 3.16
N ALA A 39 2.47 27.47 2.86
CA ALA A 39 2.06 26.24 3.53
C ALA A 39 3.02 25.08 3.21
N ALA A 40 3.43 24.94 1.94
CA ALA A 40 4.41 23.94 1.53
C ALA A 40 5.75 24.15 2.26
N SER A 41 6.25 25.39 2.35
CA SER A 41 7.50 25.70 3.05
C SER A 41 7.42 25.42 4.55
N ALA A 42 6.29 25.75 5.19
CA ALA A 42 6.04 25.45 6.59
C ALA A 42 6.01 23.94 6.85
N LEU A 43 5.36 23.16 5.97
CA LEU A 43 5.32 21.69 6.08
C LEU A 43 6.74 21.10 5.96
N LEU A 44 7.53 21.52 4.96
CA LEU A 44 8.91 21.06 4.81
C LEU A 44 9.78 21.40 6.03
N ALA A 45 9.56 22.56 6.66
CA ALA A 45 10.27 22.96 7.86
C ALA A 45 9.82 22.15 9.10
N ALA A 46 8.53 21.88 9.24
CA ALA A 46 7.97 21.10 10.33
C ALA A 46 8.46 19.65 10.30
N CYS A 47 8.53 19.02 9.12
CA CYS A 47 9.07 17.67 8.97
C CYS A 47 10.60 17.62 9.09
N GLY A 48 11.30 18.74 8.84
CA GLY A 48 12.76 18.83 8.90
C GLY A 48 13.34 19.30 10.24
N ALA A 49 12.49 19.65 11.22
CA ALA A 49 12.95 20.02 12.54
C ALA A 49 13.43 18.77 13.30
N PRO A 50 14.69 18.71 13.78
CA PRO A 50 15.17 17.54 14.50
C PRO A 50 14.43 17.43 15.85
N PRO A 51 14.07 16.22 16.31
CA PRO A 51 13.84 16.00 17.73
C PRO A 51 15.13 16.35 18.49
N GLU A 52 15.01 16.87 19.71
CA GLU A 52 16.14 17.24 20.57
C GLU A 52 17.25 16.17 20.53
N THR A 53 18.46 16.65 20.31
CA THR A 53 19.67 15.87 20.07
C THR A 53 19.92 14.83 21.15
N THR A 54 19.69 13.56 20.81
CA THR A 54 20.52 12.46 21.33
C THR A 54 21.41 12.02 20.17
N PRO A 55 22.75 11.98 20.31
CA PRO A 55 23.61 11.62 19.19
C PRO A 55 23.35 10.15 18.84
N ALA A 56 22.70 9.91 17.70
CA ALA A 56 22.63 8.59 17.10
C ALA A 56 24.05 8.14 16.74
N PRO A 57 24.45 6.88 17.00
CA PRO A 57 25.73 6.41 16.52
C PRO A 57 25.72 6.49 14.99
N SER A 58 26.85 6.91 14.44
CA SER A 58 27.11 6.98 13.02
C SER A 58 26.97 5.59 12.41
N SER A 59 25.77 5.23 11.97
CA SER A 59 25.57 4.10 11.09
C SER A 59 26.11 4.52 9.73
N THR A 60 27.35 4.16 9.46
CA THR A 60 27.86 4.06 8.09
C THR A 60 26.91 3.14 7.34
N ALA A 61 26.01 3.74 6.55
CA ALA A 61 25.25 3.01 5.56
C ALA A 61 26.25 2.19 4.72
N PRO A 62 26.09 0.86 4.60
CA PRO A 62 26.90 0.12 3.68
C PRO A 62 26.63 0.65 2.26
N ALA A 63 27.69 0.83 1.48
CA ALA A 63 27.59 1.05 0.04
C ALA A 63 26.67 -0.01 -0.59
N PRO A 64 25.96 0.30 -1.69
CA PRO A 64 24.98 -0.59 -2.29
C PRO A 64 25.67 -1.90 -2.68
N SER A 65 25.44 -2.93 -1.87
CA SER A 65 25.95 -4.26 -2.10
C SER A 65 24.90 -5.00 -2.92
N ALA A 66 25.30 -5.48 -4.10
CA ALA A 66 24.63 -6.42 -5.01
C ALA A 66 23.09 -6.39 -4.99
N THR A 67 22.47 -5.89 -6.07
CA THR A 67 21.01 -5.92 -6.36
C THR A 67 20.28 -7.01 -5.58
N ALA A 68 19.80 -6.67 -4.39
CA ALA A 68 19.22 -7.67 -3.50
C ALA A 68 17.90 -8.13 -4.13
N SER A 69 17.74 -9.45 -4.25
CA SER A 69 16.57 -10.04 -4.92
C SER A 69 15.27 -9.60 -4.23
N PRO A 70 14.22 -9.28 -5.00
CA PRO A 70 12.90 -9.00 -4.44
C PRO A 70 12.45 -10.10 -3.47
N ALA A 71 11.72 -9.71 -2.42
CA ALA A 71 11.19 -10.68 -1.47
C ALA A 71 10.16 -11.61 -2.14
N GLY A 72 10.31 -12.92 -1.96
CA GLY A 72 9.46 -13.95 -2.56
C GLY A 72 10.10 -14.67 -3.76
N PRO A 73 9.39 -15.63 -4.38
CA PRO A 73 9.87 -16.33 -5.56
C PRO A 73 9.97 -15.40 -6.78
N ALA A 74 10.57 -15.87 -7.88
CA ALA A 74 10.49 -15.16 -9.15
C ALA A 74 9.00 -14.97 -9.56
N PRO A 75 8.58 -13.76 -9.98
CA PRO A 75 7.19 -13.51 -10.30
C PRO A 75 6.75 -14.28 -11.54
N LEU A 76 5.53 -14.85 -11.51
CA LEU A 76 4.87 -15.26 -12.74
C LEU A 76 4.50 -14.04 -13.59
N PRO A 77 4.40 -14.18 -14.92
CA PRO A 77 3.93 -13.10 -15.79
C PRO A 77 2.54 -12.62 -15.40
N THR A 78 2.32 -11.31 -15.50
CA THR A 78 1.00 -10.70 -15.30
C THR A 78 0.36 -10.35 -16.64
N GLU A 79 -0.91 -10.66 -16.81
CA GLU A 79 -1.74 -10.21 -17.93
C GLU A 79 -2.37 -8.85 -17.60
N ALA A 80 -2.33 -7.89 -18.54
CA ALA A 80 -3.09 -6.66 -18.41
C ALA A 80 -4.56 -6.94 -18.77
N ILE A 81 -5.47 -6.73 -17.83
CA ILE A 81 -6.89 -6.99 -18.00
C ILE A 81 -7.74 -5.73 -17.79
N THR A 82 -8.95 -5.78 -18.32
CA THR A 82 -9.99 -4.79 -18.03
C THR A 82 -11.29 -5.46 -17.64
N PHE A 83 -12.07 -4.83 -16.76
CA PHE A 83 -13.36 -5.34 -16.31
C PHE A 83 -14.32 -4.19 -15.96
N PRO A 84 -15.65 -4.45 -15.92
CA PRO A 84 -16.64 -3.43 -15.57
C PRO A 84 -16.47 -2.92 -14.13
N GLY A 85 -16.43 -1.60 -13.97
CA GLY A 85 -16.51 -0.91 -12.69
C GLY A 85 -17.88 -0.31 -12.42
N PRO A 86 -18.02 0.46 -11.33
CA PRO A 86 -19.24 1.21 -11.02
C PRO A 86 -19.66 2.11 -12.20
N GLU A 87 -20.96 2.29 -12.39
CA GLU A 87 -21.53 3.21 -13.39
C GLU A 87 -21.07 2.93 -14.83
N GLY A 88 -20.75 1.67 -15.17
CA GLY A 88 -20.31 1.29 -16.50
C GLY A 88 -18.89 1.74 -16.85
N THR A 89 -18.11 2.17 -15.85
CA THR A 89 -16.70 2.49 -16.04
C THR A 89 -15.88 1.26 -16.38
N THR A 90 -14.70 1.45 -16.97
CA THR A 90 -13.75 0.36 -17.20
C THR A 90 -12.61 0.46 -16.20
N LEU A 91 -12.45 -0.58 -15.39
CA LEU A 91 -11.32 -0.73 -14.49
C LEU A 91 -10.22 -1.57 -15.15
N ARG A 92 -8.98 -1.29 -14.79
CA ARG A 92 -7.75 -1.90 -15.30
C ARG A 92 -7.04 -2.59 -14.15
N ALA A 93 -6.44 -3.73 -14.43
CA ALA A 93 -5.61 -4.44 -13.47
C ALA A 93 -4.50 -5.24 -14.15
N ALA A 94 -3.53 -5.67 -13.36
CA ALA A 94 -2.61 -6.75 -13.72
C ALA A 94 -3.06 -8.03 -13.02
N TRP A 95 -3.29 -9.10 -13.80
CA TRP A 95 -3.76 -10.39 -13.31
C TRP A 95 -2.65 -11.43 -13.40
N ALA A 96 -2.44 -12.20 -12.34
CA ALA A 96 -1.57 -13.36 -12.33
C ALA A 96 -2.33 -14.56 -11.75
N ALA A 97 -2.54 -15.59 -12.58
CA ALA A 97 -3.17 -16.83 -12.11
C ALA A 97 -2.11 -17.76 -11.50
N ALA A 98 -2.41 -18.31 -10.32
CA ALA A 98 -1.72 -19.49 -9.82
C ALA A 98 -2.29 -20.74 -10.52
N ALA A 99 -1.43 -21.75 -10.76
CA ALA A 99 -1.85 -22.98 -11.43
C ALA A 99 -2.84 -23.81 -10.58
N ASP A 100 -2.60 -23.86 -9.26
CA ASP A 100 -3.47 -24.48 -8.27
C ASP A 100 -3.68 -23.49 -7.11
N PRO A 101 -4.67 -22.58 -7.22
CA PRO A 101 -4.81 -21.45 -6.31
C PRO A 101 -5.36 -21.90 -4.94
N LYS A 102 -4.58 -21.68 -3.89
CA LYS A 102 -5.00 -21.81 -2.48
C LYS A 102 -5.93 -20.68 -2.03
N GLY A 103 -6.09 -19.65 -2.85
CA GLY A 103 -6.78 -18.42 -2.55
C GLY A 103 -6.51 -17.39 -3.63
N ALA A 104 -7.23 -16.27 -3.57
CA ALA A 104 -7.00 -15.16 -4.48
C ALA A 104 -6.85 -13.83 -3.73
N VAL A 105 -5.95 -12.97 -4.18
CA VAL A 105 -5.56 -11.74 -3.46
C VAL A 105 -5.74 -10.50 -4.32
N LEU A 106 -6.49 -9.52 -3.82
CA LEU A 106 -6.51 -8.17 -4.35
C LEU A 106 -5.26 -7.42 -3.87
N VAL A 107 -4.46 -6.88 -4.78
CA VAL A 107 -3.25 -6.10 -4.46
C VAL A 107 -3.47 -4.62 -4.79
N ILE A 108 -3.29 -3.74 -3.82
CA ILE A 108 -3.39 -2.28 -4.03
C ILE A 108 -2.02 -1.61 -3.99
N HIS A 109 -1.77 -0.80 -5.01
CA HIS A 109 -0.52 -0.10 -5.23
C HIS A 109 -0.24 1.03 -4.22
N GLU A 110 1.00 1.53 -4.24
CA GLU A 110 1.43 2.72 -3.50
C GLU A 110 0.86 4.02 -4.10
N ASN A 111 1.33 5.18 -3.69
CA ASN A 111 0.86 6.50 -4.17
C ASN A 111 1.32 6.87 -5.60
N ARG A 112 1.88 5.92 -6.36
CA ARG A 112 2.39 6.12 -7.73
C ARG A 112 1.60 5.35 -8.80
N GLY A 113 0.48 4.73 -8.42
CA GLY A 113 -0.29 3.89 -9.33
C GLY A 113 0.30 2.49 -9.52
N LEU A 114 -0.23 1.75 -10.49
CA LEU A 114 0.12 0.36 -10.81
C LEU A 114 1.49 0.26 -11.53
N THR A 115 2.56 0.40 -10.74
CA THR A 115 3.95 0.26 -11.19
C THR A 115 4.37 -1.19 -11.42
N ASP A 116 5.50 -1.41 -12.10
CA ASP A 116 6.08 -2.74 -12.31
C ASP A 116 6.40 -3.47 -11.02
N HIS A 117 6.80 -2.74 -9.97
CA HIS A 117 6.97 -3.31 -8.64
C HIS A 117 5.68 -3.97 -8.15
N ILE A 118 4.53 -3.28 -8.24
CA ILE A 118 3.25 -3.82 -7.77
C ILE A 118 2.75 -4.96 -8.66
N ARG A 119 2.97 -4.86 -9.99
CA ARG A 119 2.72 -5.99 -10.92
C ARG A 119 3.55 -7.21 -10.52
N SER A 120 4.82 -7.02 -10.17
CA SER A 120 5.69 -8.11 -9.70
C SER A 120 5.16 -8.74 -8.42
N VAL A 121 4.57 -7.98 -7.48
CA VAL A 121 3.98 -8.54 -6.26
C VAL A 121 2.84 -9.51 -6.60
N ALA A 122 1.96 -9.15 -7.55
CA ALA A 122 0.91 -10.06 -8.00
C ALA A 122 1.51 -11.35 -8.60
N GLY A 123 2.54 -11.22 -9.44
CA GLY A 123 3.25 -12.38 -9.99
C GLY A 123 3.93 -13.25 -8.92
N ARG A 124 4.50 -12.64 -7.88
CA ARG A 124 5.12 -13.34 -6.74
C ARG A 124 4.11 -14.13 -5.91
N LEU A 125 2.93 -13.54 -5.66
CA LEU A 125 1.83 -14.23 -4.99
C LEU A 125 1.34 -15.43 -5.80
N ALA A 126 1.19 -15.26 -7.12
CA ALA A 126 0.79 -16.35 -8.02
C ALA A 126 1.82 -17.47 -8.04
N ALA A 127 3.11 -17.15 -8.08
CA ALA A 127 4.20 -18.12 -7.91
C ALA A 127 4.18 -18.83 -6.54
N SER A 128 3.61 -18.18 -5.51
CA SER A 128 3.44 -18.75 -4.17
C SER A 128 2.12 -19.51 -3.97
N GLY A 129 1.31 -19.65 -5.03
CA GLY A 129 0.04 -20.40 -5.01
C GLY A 129 -1.20 -19.56 -4.72
N TYR A 130 -1.13 -18.23 -4.83
CA TYR A 130 -2.29 -17.33 -4.69
C TYR A 130 -2.51 -16.54 -5.97
N SER A 131 -3.61 -16.77 -6.68
CA SER A 131 -3.95 -15.92 -7.82
C SER A 131 -4.10 -14.46 -7.37
N ALA A 132 -3.64 -13.50 -8.14
CA ALA A 132 -3.57 -12.12 -7.69
C ALA A 132 -4.01 -11.13 -8.76
N LEU A 133 -4.82 -10.15 -8.33
CA LEU A 133 -5.29 -9.04 -9.15
C LEU A 133 -4.75 -7.74 -8.55
N ALA A 134 -3.80 -7.09 -9.23
CA ALA A 134 -3.31 -5.78 -8.86
C ALA A 134 -4.13 -4.69 -9.55
N LEU A 135 -5.01 -4.03 -8.78
CA LEU A 135 -5.93 -3.02 -9.29
C LEU A 135 -5.20 -1.70 -9.55
N ASP A 136 -5.52 -1.04 -10.68
CA ASP A 136 -5.11 0.32 -10.97
C ASP A 136 -6.20 1.31 -10.51
N LEU A 137 -6.00 1.98 -9.38
CA LEU A 137 -6.98 2.95 -8.86
C LEU A 137 -7.04 4.26 -9.66
N LEU A 138 -6.17 4.42 -10.66
CA LEU A 138 -6.22 5.49 -11.67
C LEU A 138 -6.94 5.04 -12.95
N SER A 139 -7.65 3.92 -12.93
CA SER A 139 -8.31 3.37 -14.13
C SER A 139 -9.23 4.35 -14.85
N ARG A 140 -10.07 5.09 -14.11
CA ARG A 140 -11.02 6.04 -14.73
C ARG A 140 -10.32 7.31 -15.24
N GLU A 141 -9.03 7.48 -14.95
CA GLU A 141 -8.13 8.52 -15.46
C GLU A 141 -7.29 8.01 -16.66
N GLY A 142 -7.65 6.87 -17.24
CA GLY A 142 -6.91 6.23 -18.32
C GLY A 142 -5.90 5.18 -17.84
N GLY A 143 -5.80 4.95 -16.53
CA GLY A 143 -4.81 4.08 -15.90
C GLY A 143 -3.52 4.82 -15.57
N THR A 144 -2.68 4.21 -14.74
CA THR A 144 -1.40 4.76 -14.29
C THR A 144 -0.49 5.16 -15.47
N ALA A 145 -0.53 4.41 -16.57
CA ALA A 145 0.26 4.68 -17.77
C ALA A 145 -0.16 5.96 -18.54
N SER A 146 -1.30 6.58 -18.20
CA SER A 146 -1.69 7.88 -18.78
C SER A 146 -0.89 9.05 -18.21
N PHE A 147 -0.18 8.84 -17.10
CA PHE A 147 0.66 9.83 -16.45
C PHE A 147 2.13 9.62 -16.82
N THR A 148 2.75 10.64 -17.40
CA THR A 148 4.19 10.64 -17.72
C THR A 148 5.08 11.01 -16.54
N ASP A 149 4.47 11.50 -15.45
CA ASP A 149 5.13 11.90 -14.21
C ASP A 149 4.38 11.32 -13.01
N THR A 150 5.09 10.55 -12.19
CA THR A 150 4.52 9.93 -10.98
C THR A 150 3.92 10.94 -10.01
N ALA A 151 4.43 12.19 -9.98
CA ALA A 151 3.86 13.22 -9.11
C ALA A 151 2.45 13.64 -9.55
N GLN A 152 2.14 13.60 -10.84
CA GLN A 152 0.79 13.86 -11.35
C GLN A 152 -0.16 12.71 -10.98
N ALA A 153 0.30 11.46 -11.08
CA ALA A 153 -0.43 10.29 -10.61
C ALA A 153 -0.74 10.39 -9.10
N THR A 154 0.26 10.76 -8.29
CA THR A 154 0.09 11.00 -6.85
C THR A 154 -0.92 12.10 -6.56
N ALA A 155 -0.80 13.24 -7.24
CA ALA A 155 -1.74 14.35 -7.07
C ALA A 155 -3.17 13.93 -7.41
N LYS A 156 -3.33 13.17 -8.50
CA LYS A 156 -4.64 12.69 -8.94
C LYS A 156 -5.26 11.69 -7.96
N LEU A 157 -4.47 10.79 -7.38
CA LEU A 157 -4.93 9.94 -6.28
C LEU A 157 -5.42 10.77 -5.07
N GLY A 158 -4.81 11.92 -4.80
CA GLY A 158 -5.25 12.84 -3.75
C GLY A 158 -6.62 13.49 -4.02
N GLU A 159 -7.06 13.57 -5.27
CA GLU A 159 -8.36 14.16 -5.64
C GLU A 159 -9.52 13.16 -5.58
N ILE A 160 -9.24 11.87 -5.58
CA ILE A 160 -10.24 10.81 -5.62
C ILE A 160 -10.86 10.62 -4.22
N THR A 161 -12.19 10.51 -4.15
CA THR A 161 -12.90 10.36 -2.88
C THR A 161 -12.78 8.93 -2.32
N PRO A 162 -12.84 8.76 -0.99
CA PRO A 162 -12.88 7.44 -0.36
C PRO A 162 -13.99 6.53 -0.90
N GLU A 163 -15.17 7.07 -1.20
CA GLU A 163 -16.32 6.31 -1.71
C GLU A 163 -16.04 5.74 -3.09
N ARG A 164 -15.37 6.52 -3.96
CA ARG A 164 -14.95 6.03 -5.28
C ARG A 164 -13.89 4.95 -5.16
N PHE A 165 -12.90 5.11 -4.28
CA PHE A 165 -11.92 4.05 -4.02
C PHE A 165 -12.59 2.77 -3.54
N VAL A 166 -13.51 2.86 -2.58
CA VAL A 166 -14.28 1.71 -2.09
C VAL A 166 -15.07 1.06 -3.23
N ALA A 167 -15.79 1.83 -4.04
CA ALA A 167 -16.60 1.30 -5.13
C ALA A 167 -15.75 0.56 -6.17
N ASP A 168 -14.62 1.15 -6.58
CA ASP A 168 -13.68 0.54 -7.54
C ASP A 168 -13.05 -0.75 -6.95
N MET A 169 -12.66 -0.73 -5.67
CA MET A 169 -12.13 -1.91 -4.98
C MET A 169 -13.17 -3.02 -4.81
N LYS A 170 -14.43 -2.69 -4.48
CA LYS A 170 -15.52 -3.68 -4.39
C LYS A 170 -15.84 -4.33 -5.74
N ALA A 171 -15.72 -3.57 -6.83
CA ALA A 171 -15.81 -4.11 -8.19
C ALA A 171 -14.63 -5.05 -8.48
N ALA A 172 -13.41 -4.69 -8.09
CA ALA A 172 -12.24 -5.55 -8.23
C ALA A 172 -12.34 -6.85 -7.39
N VAL A 173 -12.92 -6.80 -6.19
CA VAL A 173 -13.26 -8.01 -5.42
C VAL A 173 -14.27 -8.86 -6.18
N GLY A 174 -15.26 -8.25 -6.85
CA GLY A 174 -16.20 -8.96 -7.73
C GLY A 174 -15.51 -9.66 -8.90
N GLU A 175 -14.57 -8.98 -9.56
CA GLU A 175 -13.76 -9.58 -10.63
C GLU A 175 -12.91 -10.74 -10.10
N LEU A 176 -12.36 -10.60 -8.90
CA LEU A 176 -11.58 -11.66 -8.24
C LEU A 176 -12.42 -12.90 -7.96
N VAL A 177 -13.68 -12.74 -7.51
CA VAL A 177 -14.65 -13.85 -7.37
C VAL A 177 -14.84 -14.58 -8.69
N ASN A 178 -15.03 -13.84 -9.79
CA ASN A 178 -15.29 -14.43 -11.10
C ASN A 178 -14.08 -15.20 -11.65
N ARG A 179 -12.87 -14.68 -11.46
CA ARG A 179 -11.63 -15.30 -11.99
C ARG A 179 -11.10 -16.45 -11.15
N ALA A 180 -11.42 -16.47 -9.86
CA ALA A 180 -10.97 -17.47 -8.91
C ALA A 180 -12.18 -18.09 -8.19
N GLU A 181 -13.10 -18.65 -8.97
CA GLU A 181 -14.34 -19.24 -8.46
C GLU A 181 -14.04 -20.29 -7.37
N GLY A 182 -14.72 -20.16 -6.22
CA GLY A 182 -14.54 -21.03 -5.06
C GLY A 182 -13.33 -20.71 -4.18
N ALA A 183 -12.41 -19.82 -4.58
CA ALA A 183 -11.28 -19.41 -3.76
C ALA A 183 -11.70 -18.46 -2.63
N LYS A 184 -11.09 -18.60 -1.44
CA LYS A 184 -11.18 -17.56 -0.41
C LYS A 184 -10.38 -16.33 -0.84
N LEU A 185 -10.93 -15.15 -0.56
CA LEU A 185 -10.36 -13.90 -1.01
C LEU A 185 -9.58 -13.19 0.09
N GLY A 186 -8.37 -12.75 -0.24
CA GLY A 186 -7.56 -11.87 0.58
C GLY A 186 -7.35 -10.52 -0.09
N MET A 187 -6.79 -9.60 0.68
CA MET A 187 -6.32 -8.31 0.17
C MET A 187 -4.97 -7.95 0.79
N MET A 188 -4.12 -7.29 0.03
CA MET A 188 -2.96 -6.59 0.59
C MET A 188 -2.73 -5.28 -0.14
N GLY A 189 -2.06 -4.34 0.53
CA GLY A 189 -1.66 -3.10 -0.11
C GLY A 189 -0.58 -2.40 0.67
N PHE A 190 0.15 -1.51 -0.01
CA PHE A 190 1.38 -0.91 0.48
C PHE A 190 1.26 0.62 0.54
N CYS A 191 1.76 1.26 1.59
CA CYS A 191 1.74 2.73 1.73
C CYS A 191 0.28 3.23 1.63
N PHE A 192 -0.02 4.02 0.60
CA PHE A 192 -1.38 4.40 0.20
C PHE A 192 -2.31 3.18 0.10
N GLY A 193 -1.87 2.10 -0.54
CA GLY A 193 -2.62 0.85 -0.65
C GLY A 193 -2.84 0.13 0.68
N GLY A 194 -1.96 0.34 1.66
CA GLY A 194 -2.18 -0.14 3.03
C GLY A 194 -3.32 0.61 3.71
N GLY A 195 -3.38 1.92 3.50
CA GLY A 195 -4.53 2.75 3.90
C GLY A 195 -5.82 2.34 3.17
N MET A 196 -5.75 2.07 1.86
CA MET A 196 -6.90 1.59 1.07
C MET A 196 -7.39 0.20 1.51
N THR A 197 -6.48 -0.67 1.93
CA THR A 197 -6.83 -1.97 2.54
C THR A 197 -7.67 -1.75 3.79
N ARG A 198 -7.25 -0.85 4.68
CA ARG A 198 -8.01 -0.50 5.89
C ARG A 198 -9.34 0.17 5.55
N LEU A 199 -9.37 1.05 4.56
CA LEU A 199 -10.60 1.70 4.08
C LEU A 199 -11.62 0.68 3.56
N LEU A 200 -11.19 -0.31 2.78
CA LEU A 200 -12.09 -1.34 2.27
C LEU A 200 -12.65 -2.22 3.41
N LEU A 201 -11.82 -2.58 4.39
CA LEU A 201 -12.29 -3.26 5.61
C LEU A 201 -13.33 -2.42 6.35
N SER A 202 -13.09 -1.11 6.49
CA SER A 202 -14.05 -0.21 7.13
C SER A 202 -15.34 0.00 6.35
N SER A 203 -15.34 -0.30 5.05
CA SER A 203 -16.54 -0.25 4.21
C SER A 203 -17.42 -1.51 4.30
N SER A 204 -17.10 -2.42 5.24
CA SER A 204 -17.81 -3.67 5.48
C SER A 204 -17.91 -4.56 4.23
N GLU A 205 -16.81 -4.76 3.49
CA GLU A 205 -16.77 -5.73 2.39
C GLU A 205 -16.74 -7.16 2.96
N PRO A 206 -17.84 -7.93 2.86
CA PRO A 206 -17.96 -9.21 3.58
C PRO A 206 -17.22 -10.37 2.90
N ARG A 207 -16.78 -10.21 1.64
CA ARG A 207 -16.16 -11.29 0.86
C ARG A 207 -14.69 -11.54 1.20
N LEU A 208 -14.05 -10.67 1.98
CA LEU A 208 -12.65 -10.81 2.37
C LEU A 208 -12.49 -11.71 3.60
N ALA A 209 -11.67 -12.74 3.48
CA ALA A 209 -11.29 -13.64 4.56
C ALA A 209 -9.99 -13.21 5.26
N ALA A 210 -9.09 -12.50 4.58
CA ALA A 210 -7.85 -11.99 5.16
C ALA A 210 -7.43 -10.64 4.54
N ALA A 211 -6.70 -9.83 5.31
CA ALA A 211 -6.17 -8.56 4.84
C ALA A 211 -4.77 -8.26 5.40
N VAL A 212 -3.90 -7.66 4.58
CA VAL A 212 -2.53 -7.29 4.98
C VAL A 212 -2.20 -5.85 4.58
N PRO A 213 -2.55 -4.84 5.42
CA PRO A 213 -2.08 -3.48 5.22
C PRO A 213 -0.59 -3.34 5.59
N PHE A 214 0.24 -2.98 4.61
CA PHE A 214 1.65 -2.63 4.79
C PHE A 214 1.83 -1.13 4.95
N TYR A 215 2.40 -0.71 6.09
CA TYR A 215 2.79 0.66 6.44
C TYR A 215 1.79 1.70 5.89
N GLY A 216 0.50 1.44 6.15
CA GLY A 216 -0.61 2.25 5.69
C GLY A 216 -1.44 2.73 6.88
N PRO A 217 -1.78 4.03 6.94
CA PRO A 217 -2.42 4.62 8.10
C PRO A 217 -3.86 4.13 8.23
N LEU A 218 -4.38 4.12 9.45
CA LEU A 218 -5.81 3.95 9.67
C LEU A 218 -6.57 5.19 9.15
N PRO A 219 -7.65 5.03 8.37
CA PRO A 219 -8.49 6.17 8.01
C PRO A 219 -9.20 6.74 9.24
N ASP A 220 -9.52 8.04 9.19
CA ASP A 220 -10.32 8.69 10.23
C ASP A 220 -11.68 7.98 10.39
N ASN A 221 -12.14 7.81 11.63
CA ASN A 221 -13.41 7.16 11.96
C ASN A 221 -13.57 5.72 11.42
N ALA A 222 -12.47 4.98 11.28
CA ALA A 222 -12.51 3.58 10.86
C ALA A 222 -13.43 2.73 11.75
N ASP A 223 -14.43 2.10 11.13
CA ASP A 223 -15.30 1.11 11.78
C ASP A 223 -15.06 -0.28 11.17
N MET A 224 -14.50 -1.20 11.96
CA MET A 224 -14.19 -2.56 11.51
C MET A 224 -15.29 -3.58 11.84
N ALA A 225 -16.43 -3.16 12.40
CA ALA A 225 -17.46 -4.08 12.90
C ALA A 225 -18.15 -4.91 11.81
N GLY A 226 -18.19 -4.42 10.56
CA GLY A 226 -18.88 -5.10 9.45
C GLY A 226 -18.01 -6.02 8.59
N THR A 227 -16.71 -6.16 8.87
CA THR A 227 -15.84 -7.14 8.20
C THR A 227 -15.61 -8.37 9.07
N LYS A 228 -15.18 -9.48 8.46
CA LYS A 228 -14.73 -10.70 9.15
C LYS A 228 -13.30 -11.09 8.80
N ALA A 229 -12.61 -10.25 8.02
CA ALA A 229 -11.28 -10.56 7.53
C ALA A 229 -10.28 -10.63 8.69
N ALA A 230 -9.44 -11.67 8.69
CA ALA A 230 -8.30 -11.74 9.59
C ALA A 230 -7.22 -10.74 9.14
N VAL A 231 -6.75 -9.87 10.03
CA VAL A 231 -5.84 -8.75 9.68
C VAL A 231 -4.40 -8.96 10.16
N LEU A 232 -3.43 -8.97 9.24
CA LEU A 232 -2.00 -8.84 9.55
C LEU A 232 -1.55 -7.40 9.22
N GLY A 233 -1.37 -6.56 10.23
CA GLY A 233 -0.80 -5.23 10.04
C GLY A 233 0.72 -5.25 10.04
N VAL A 234 1.36 -4.78 8.97
CA VAL A 234 2.82 -4.70 8.85
C VAL A 234 3.27 -3.25 9.00
N TYR A 235 4.15 -2.97 9.95
CA TYR A 235 4.66 -1.64 10.27
C TYR A 235 6.19 -1.60 10.19
N ALA A 236 6.73 -0.41 9.97
CA ALA A 236 8.16 -0.11 10.00
C ALA A 236 8.47 0.68 11.27
N GLU A 237 9.52 0.33 12.01
CA GLU A 237 9.87 0.99 13.28
C GLU A 237 10.10 2.49 13.11
N GLN A 238 10.75 2.90 12.02
CA GLN A 238 11.14 4.29 11.78
C GLN A 238 10.07 5.10 11.02
N ASP A 239 8.83 4.58 10.93
CA ASP A 239 7.70 5.24 10.24
C ASP A 239 6.72 5.84 11.25
N ASP A 240 7.17 6.86 11.99
CA ASP A 240 6.41 7.53 13.05
C ASP A 240 5.02 7.99 12.59
N ARG A 241 4.93 8.45 11.33
CA ARG A 241 3.72 8.99 10.73
C ARG A 241 2.62 7.94 10.62
N VAL A 242 2.92 6.75 10.10
CA VAL A 242 1.95 5.65 10.07
C VAL A 242 1.74 5.06 11.46
N ASN A 243 2.83 4.93 12.23
CA ASN A 243 2.82 4.37 13.58
C ASN A 243 1.92 5.17 14.54
N ALA A 244 1.75 6.48 14.33
CA ALA A 244 0.81 7.32 15.08
C ALA A 244 -0.64 6.78 15.07
N SER A 245 -1.03 6.04 14.03
CA SER A 245 -2.36 5.42 13.91
C SER A 245 -2.41 3.94 14.32
N ARG A 246 -1.28 3.34 14.71
CA ARG A 246 -1.17 1.89 15.00
C ARG A 246 -2.02 1.45 16.18
N ASP A 247 -1.97 2.19 17.28
CA ASP A 247 -2.72 1.81 18.50
C ASP A 247 -4.22 1.97 18.30
N ALA A 248 -4.65 3.02 17.58
CA ALA A 248 -6.04 3.16 17.15
C ALA A 248 -6.48 2.01 16.24
N ALA A 249 -5.59 1.56 15.33
CA ALA A 249 -5.87 0.41 14.47
C ALA A 249 -6.04 -0.88 15.27
N LYS A 250 -5.17 -1.12 16.27
CA LYS A 250 -5.30 -2.26 17.19
C LYS A 250 -6.63 -2.21 17.95
N ALA A 251 -6.96 -1.07 18.53
CA ALA A 251 -8.20 -0.89 19.28
C ALA A 251 -9.45 -1.11 18.41
N ALA A 252 -9.43 -0.66 17.15
CA ALA A 252 -10.53 -0.90 16.20
C ALA A 252 -10.72 -2.39 15.88
N LEU A 253 -9.62 -3.13 15.67
CA LEU A 253 -9.66 -4.58 15.43
C LEU A 253 -10.13 -5.36 16.66
N GLU A 254 -9.66 -5.00 17.85
CA GLU A 254 -10.06 -5.60 19.12
C GLU A 254 -11.55 -5.34 19.43
N LYS A 255 -12.01 -4.10 19.25
CA LYS A 255 -13.42 -3.71 19.42
C LYS A 255 -14.35 -4.49 18.50
N ALA A 256 -13.91 -4.76 17.27
CA ALA A 256 -14.65 -5.56 16.30
C ALA A 256 -14.53 -7.08 16.52
N GLY A 257 -13.70 -7.53 17.47
CA GLY A 257 -13.48 -8.95 17.75
C GLY A 257 -12.77 -9.71 16.63
N LEU A 258 -11.98 -9.01 15.80
CA LEU A 258 -11.32 -9.61 14.63
C LEU A 258 -10.06 -10.37 15.03
N THR A 259 -9.80 -11.48 14.33
CA THR A 259 -8.50 -12.14 14.38
C THR A 259 -7.45 -11.21 13.79
N HIS A 260 -6.41 -10.88 14.55
CA HIS A 260 -5.40 -9.93 14.08
C HIS A 260 -4.01 -10.18 14.67
N GLU A 261 -3.01 -9.71 13.93
CA GLU A 261 -1.60 -9.62 14.36
C GLU A 261 -1.04 -8.29 13.83
N LEU A 262 -0.36 -7.51 14.67
CA LEU A 262 0.36 -6.31 14.25
C LEU A 262 1.86 -6.51 14.49
N VAL A 263 2.64 -6.51 13.41
CA VAL A 263 4.09 -6.69 13.46
C VAL A 263 4.79 -5.40 13.07
N THR A 264 5.77 -4.99 13.87
CA THR A 264 6.66 -3.87 13.57
C THR A 264 8.05 -4.42 13.26
N PHE A 265 8.59 -4.07 12.10
CA PHE A 265 9.92 -4.48 11.67
C PHE A 265 10.98 -3.47 12.17
N PRO A 266 11.98 -3.93 12.94
CA PRO A 266 13.00 -3.06 13.51
C PRO A 266 13.99 -2.57 12.45
N GLY A 267 14.54 -1.37 12.65
CA GLY A 267 15.64 -0.82 11.86
C GLY A 267 15.28 -0.42 10.42
N VAL A 268 13.99 -0.41 10.06
CA VAL A 268 13.52 -0.07 8.71
C VAL A 268 12.54 1.09 8.75
N GLY A 269 12.52 1.86 7.66
CA GLY A 269 11.58 2.95 7.43
C GLY A 269 10.43 2.57 6.49
N HIS A 270 9.62 3.57 6.14
CA HIS A 270 8.50 3.42 5.21
C HIS A 270 8.94 2.79 3.88
N ALA A 271 8.06 2.01 3.24
CA ALA A 271 8.33 1.37 1.95
C ALA A 271 9.52 0.40 1.91
N PHE A 272 9.94 -0.18 3.05
CA PHE A 272 11.06 -1.13 3.11
C PHE A 272 10.88 -2.39 2.24
N PHE A 273 9.65 -2.73 1.86
CA PHE A 273 9.35 -3.86 1.00
C PHE A 273 9.60 -3.57 -0.49
N ASN A 274 9.59 -2.29 -0.89
CA ASN A 274 9.68 -1.91 -2.29
C ASN A 274 11.12 -2.03 -2.82
N ASP A 275 11.39 -3.15 -3.51
CA ASP A 275 12.67 -3.51 -4.14
C ASP A 275 13.17 -2.57 -5.25
N THR A 276 12.37 -1.58 -5.65
CA THR A 276 12.76 -0.55 -6.61
C THR A 276 13.14 0.79 -5.96
N GLY A 277 12.93 0.92 -4.64
CA GLY A 277 13.14 2.15 -3.87
C GLY A 277 14.44 2.18 -3.07
N GLN A 278 14.93 3.37 -2.75
CA GLN A 278 16.14 3.56 -1.91
C GLN A 278 15.97 3.07 -0.46
N ARG A 279 14.71 2.97 0.02
CA ARG A 279 14.38 2.48 1.36
C ARG A 279 14.32 0.94 1.46
N TYR A 280 14.57 0.21 0.36
CA TYR A 280 14.47 -1.25 0.33
C TYR A 280 15.38 -1.91 1.38
N ASN A 281 14.81 -2.85 2.14
CA ASN A 281 15.54 -3.68 3.08
C ASN A 281 15.23 -5.16 2.81
N ALA A 282 16.13 -5.85 2.11
CA ALA A 282 15.88 -7.22 1.67
C ALA A 282 15.61 -8.21 2.82
N PRO A 283 16.36 -8.21 3.94
CA PRO A 283 16.05 -9.09 5.07
C PRO A 283 14.66 -8.86 5.67
N ALA A 284 14.28 -7.61 5.92
CA ALA A 284 12.96 -7.28 6.46
C ALA A 284 11.85 -7.59 5.46
N ALA A 285 12.05 -7.30 4.17
CA ALA A 285 11.09 -7.61 3.12
C ALA A 285 10.85 -9.13 2.98
N ALA A 286 11.92 -9.95 3.03
CA ALA A 286 11.81 -11.40 2.99
C ALA A 286 11.01 -11.94 4.18
N GLN A 287 11.35 -11.51 5.40
CA GLN A 287 10.61 -11.91 6.61
C GLN A 287 9.15 -11.44 6.59
N ALA A 288 8.87 -10.24 6.08
CA ALA A 288 7.51 -9.75 5.91
C ALA A 288 6.73 -10.59 4.90
N TYR A 289 7.36 -11.01 3.80
CA TYR A 289 6.73 -11.87 2.81
C TYR A 289 6.41 -13.26 3.36
N GLU A 290 7.32 -13.87 4.13
CA GLU A 290 7.05 -15.15 4.80
C GLU A 290 5.85 -15.05 5.75
N ARG A 291 5.74 -13.96 6.51
CA ARG A 291 4.57 -13.69 7.37
C ARG A 291 3.28 -13.53 6.56
N VAL A 292 3.33 -12.87 5.40
CA VAL A 292 2.18 -12.77 4.47
C VAL A 292 1.74 -14.16 4.03
N LEU A 293 2.67 -14.99 3.55
CA LEU A 293 2.35 -16.34 3.07
C LEU A 293 1.81 -17.22 4.21
N SER A 294 2.36 -17.11 5.42
CA SER A 294 1.83 -17.81 6.59
C SER A 294 0.41 -17.34 6.94
N TRP A 295 0.15 -16.03 6.90
CA TRP A 295 -1.17 -15.47 7.16
C TRP A 295 -2.20 -15.95 6.14
N PHE A 296 -1.90 -15.84 4.86
CA PHE A 296 -2.77 -16.34 3.80
C PHE A 296 -2.90 -17.87 3.83
N GLY A 297 -1.86 -18.60 4.24
CA GLY A 297 -1.93 -20.05 4.43
C GLY A 297 -2.91 -20.46 5.52
N ARG A 298 -3.07 -19.66 6.58
CA ARG A 298 -4.05 -19.94 7.65
C ARG A 298 -5.47 -19.53 7.30
N HIS A 299 -5.64 -18.47 6.50
CA HIS A 299 -6.94 -17.81 6.34
C HIS A 299 -7.55 -17.91 4.94
N LEU A 300 -6.76 -18.22 3.91
CA LEU A 300 -7.25 -18.38 2.54
C LEU A 300 -7.23 -19.84 2.05
N ALA A 301 -6.26 -20.64 2.50
CA ALA A 301 -6.17 -22.06 2.14
C ALA A 301 -7.28 -22.92 2.78
#